data_AF-A0A285PI27-F1
#
_entry.id   AF-A0A285PI27-F1
#
_cell.length_a   1.000
_cell.length_b   1.000
_cell.length_c   1.000
_cell.angle_alpha   90.00
_cell.angle_beta   90.00
_cell.angle_gamma   90.00
#
_symmetry.space_group_name_H-M   'P 1'
#
loop_
_entity.id
_entity.type
_entity.pdbx_description
1 polymer ?
#
loop_
_entity_poly.entity_id
_entity_poly.type
_entity_poly.pdbx_seq_one_letter_code
_entity_poly.pdbx_strand_id
1 'polypeptide(L)'
;MHIPPYDNQNKPIVDMDDKRVPLNYFNIVKLTRGQAFDYQVPGYETCIVPATGSIDIECEGIKWDNIGGRGVDVWDGEPEGVYIPTGAKATFVCTSDAAEVFIAGARFDGVLEPFAVRAEEIDLVQYGSDDTKTHRKIKHILGTKYHDKVGRLLVSELFTVGQGGWSGFPPHKHDTDRLPLETRHDETYNFRFRPGHGFGTQLLQKEDGKVGEAFHVVDGSTFVIDKGYHPCVAAPGYEMYYFTILGGLSQRSLVQYFQPTHAYQVETIPGIKDMIAKFK
;
A
#
# COMPACT_ATOMS: atom_id res chain seq x y z
N MET A 1 9.13 -13.00 5.35
CA MET A 1 8.83 -11.56 5.10
C MET A 1 8.57 -11.35 3.62
N HIS A 2 9.56 -11.62 2.77
CA HIS A 2 9.38 -11.65 1.32
C HIS A 2 8.57 -12.88 0.86
N ILE A 3 7.64 -12.64 -0.06
CA ILE A 3 6.88 -13.63 -0.81
C ILE A 3 7.18 -13.37 -2.29
N PRO A 4 7.93 -14.28 -2.97
CA PRO A 4 8.23 -14.15 -4.39
C PRO A 4 6.96 -14.09 -5.24
N PRO A 5 6.99 -13.48 -6.44
CA PRO A 5 5.82 -13.47 -7.33
C PRO A 5 5.41 -14.90 -7.72
N TYR A 6 4.11 -15.14 -7.75
CA TYR A 6 3.51 -16.40 -8.18
C TYR A 6 2.08 -16.14 -8.66
N ASP A 7 1.50 -17.10 -9.39
CA ASP A 7 0.07 -17.10 -9.65
C ASP A 7 -0.66 -17.55 -8.37
N ASN A 8 -1.30 -16.60 -7.69
CA ASN A 8 -2.06 -16.84 -6.47
C ASN A 8 -3.44 -17.47 -6.74
N GLN A 9 -3.81 -17.69 -8.01
CA GLN A 9 -5.10 -18.26 -8.40
C GLN A 9 -6.29 -17.48 -7.80
N ASN A 10 -6.14 -16.15 -7.73
CA ASN A 10 -7.09 -15.22 -7.10
C ASN A 10 -7.38 -15.51 -5.61
N LYS A 11 -6.52 -16.29 -4.93
CA LYS A 11 -6.57 -16.52 -3.47
C LYS A 11 -5.71 -15.50 -2.73
N PRO A 12 -6.08 -15.11 -1.50
CA PRO A 12 -5.32 -14.12 -0.74
C PRO A 12 -3.85 -14.50 -0.60
N ILE A 13 -2.98 -13.51 -0.80
CA ILE A 13 -1.52 -13.61 -0.59
C ILE A 13 -1.21 -13.41 0.90
N VAL A 14 -1.95 -12.52 1.54
CA VAL A 14 -2.01 -12.32 2.99
C VAL A 14 -3.46 -12.51 3.39
N ASP A 15 -3.75 -13.63 4.04
CA ASP A 15 -5.12 -13.98 4.44
C ASP A 15 -5.44 -13.42 5.84
N MET A 16 -6.71 -13.54 6.25
CA MET A 16 -7.16 -13.20 7.60
C MET A 16 -6.31 -13.91 8.66
N ASP A 17 -6.01 -13.20 9.75
CA ASP A 17 -5.19 -13.68 10.85
C ASP A 17 -3.80 -14.22 10.43
N ASP A 18 -3.20 -13.68 9.35
CA ASP A 18 -1.82 -13.99 8.98
C ASP A 18 -0.90 -13.80 10.19
N LYS A 19 -0.14 -14.83 10.55
CA LYS A 19 0.67 -14.84 11.77
C LYS A 19 1.76 -13.78 11.80
N ARG A 20 2.13 -13.21 10.65
CA ARG A 20 3.18 -12.19 10.50
C ARG A 20 2.60 -10.78 10.60
N VAL A 21 1.43 -10.57 10.01
CA VAL A 21 0.76 -9.27 9.90
C VAL A 21 -0.76 -9.42 10.13
N PRO A 22 -1.19 -9.80 11.34
CA PRO A 22 -2.58 -10.14 11.63
C PRO A 22 -3.56 -8.97 11.45
N LEU A 23 -3.07 -7.73 11.35
CA LEU A 23 -3.91 -6.56 11.10
C LEU A 23 -4.16 -6.32 9.61
N ASN A 24 -3.46 -6.98 8.70
CA ASN A 24 -3.60 -6.76 7.26
C ASN A 24 -4.26 -7.94 6.54
N TYR A 25 -4.89 -7.63 5.40
CA TYR A 25 -5.33 -8.57 4.39
C TYR A 25 -4.86 -8.08 3.02
N PHE A 26 -4.46 -8.99 2.14
CA PHE A 26 -4.09 -8.65 0.77
C PHE A 26 -4.37 -9.76 -0.23
N ASN A 27 -5.07 -9.42 -1.31
CA ASN A 27 -5.27 -10.28 -2.46
C ASN A 27 -5.00 -9.53 -3.77
N ILE A 28 -4.54 -10.27 -4.79
CA ILE A 28 -4.47 -9.82 -6.17
C ILE A 28 -5.42 -10.70 -6.98
N VAL A 29 -6.36 -10.08 -7.68
CA VAL A 29 -7.34 -10.78 -8.50
C VAL A 29 -7.15 -10.37 -9.95
N LYS A 30 -6.94 -11.35 -10.82
CA LYS A 30 -6.84 -11.15 -12.27
C LYS A 30 -8.11 -11.66 -12.94
N LEU A 31 -8.74 -10.80 -13.73
CA LEU A 31 -9.97 -11.08 -14.46
C LEU A 31 -9.85 -10.66 -15.92
N THR A 32 -10.60 -11.33 -16.79
CA THR A 32 -10.89 -10.88 -18.16
C THR A 32 -12.30 -10.33 -18.25
N ARG A 33 -12.60 -9.55 -19.30
CA ARG A 33 -13.93 -8.97 -19.58
C ARG A 33 -15.09 -9.90 -19.24
N GLY A 34 -16.03 -9.39 -18.43
CA GLY A 34 -17.25 -10.09 -18.03
C GLY A 34 -17.07 -11.13 -16.92
N GLN A 35 -15.84 -11.47 -16.52
CA GLN A 35 -15.62 -12.29 -15.33
C GLN A 35 -15.92 -11.47 -14.08
N ALA A 36 -16.54 -12.13 -13.11
CA ALA A 36 -16.87 -11.58 -11.80
C ALA A 36 -16.04 -12.24 -10.70
N PHE A 37 -15.78 -11.49 -9.63
CA PHE A 37 -15.20 -12.02 -8.40
C PHE A 37 -16.04 -11.57 -7.21
N ASP A 38 -16.56 -12.54 -6.47
CA ASP A 38 -17.27 -12.35 -5.21
C ASP A 38 -16.33 -12.60 -4.05
N TYR A 39 -16.36 -11.74 -3.04
CA TYR A 39 -15.62 -11.98 -1.81
C TYR A 39 -16.29 -11.36 -0.58
N GLN A 40 -15.85 -11.83 0.59
CA GLN A 40 -16.20 -11.30 1.90
C GLN A 40 -15.02 -11.59 2.83
N VAL A 41 -14.63 -10.61 3.65
CA VAL A 41 -13.52 -10.77 4.61
C VAL A 41 -14.03 -10.42 6.02
N PRO A 42 -14.60 -11.38 6.76
CA PRO A 42 -15.15 -11.13 8.09
C PRO A 42 -14.09 -10.53 9.05
N GLY A 43 -14.45 -9.46 9.78
CA GLY A 43 -13.55 -8.79 10.73
C GLY A 43 -12.51 -7.85 10.10
N TYR A 44 -12.55 -7.68 8.78
CA TYR A 44 -11.69 -6.75 8.04
C TYR A 44 -12.54 -5.81 7.19
N GLU A 45 -12.22 -4.52 7.25
CA GLU A 45 -12.60 -3.58 6.21
C GLU A 45 -11.64 -3.74 5.02
N THR A 46 -12.09 -3.45 3.80
CA THR A 46 -11.25 -3.60 2.60
C THR A 46 -11.34 -2.41 1.64
N CYS A 47 -10.39 -2.34 0.71
CA CYS A 47 -10.37 -1.39 -0.39
C CYS A 47 -10.05 -2.13 -1.69
N ILE A 48 -10.97 -2.07 -2.66
CA ILE A 48 -10.80 -2.64 -3.99
C ILE A 48 -10.15 -1.58 -4.87
N VAL A 49 -8.99 -1.87 -5.44
CA VAL A 49 -8.17 -0.93 -6.23
C VAL A 49 -7.70 -1.60 -7.52
N PRO A 50 -8.22 -1.24 -8.70
CA PRO A 50 -7.65 -1.67 -9.97
C PRO A 50 -6.22 -1.15 -10.15
N ALA A 51 -5.25 -2.07 -10.19
CA ALA A 51 -3.88 -1.78 -10.59
C ALA A 51 -3.82 -1.46 -12.09
N THR A 52 -4.53 -2.25 -12.90
CA THR A 52 -4.78 -2.03 -14.32
C THR A 52 -6.20 -2.45 -14.69
N GLY A 53 -6.72 -1.93 -15.80
CA GLY A 53 -8.06 -2.18 -16.28
C GLY A 53 -9.14 -1.36 -15.55
N SER A 54 -10.38 -1.74 -15.81
CA SER A 54 -11.58 -1.15 -15.23
C SER A 54 -12.53 -2.24 -14.75
N ILE A 55 -13.23 -1.96 -13.65
CA ILE A 55 -14.22 -2.86 -13.05
C ILE A 55 -15.48 -2.09 -12.62
N ASP A 56 -16.62 -2.78 -12.64
CA ASP A 56 -17.83 -2.32 -11.94
C ASP A 56 -17.89 -3.04 -10.59
N ILE A 57 -18.24 -2.32 -9.53
CA ILE A 57 -18.26 -2.82 -8.15
C ILE A 57 -19.67 -2.68 -7.57
N GLU A 58 -20.13 -3.74 -6.89
CA GLU A 58 -21.36 -3.74 -6.10
C GLU A 58 -21.06 -4.14 -4.64
N CYS A 59 -21.57 -3.35 -3.69
CA CYS A 59 -21.51 -3.65 -2.26
C CYS A 59 -22.82 -3.22 -1.62
N GLU A 60 -23.51 -4.14 -0.94
CA GLU A 60 -24.76 -3.86 -0.21
C GLU A 60 -25.84 -3.13 -1.06
N GLY A 61 -25.90 -3.44 -2.36
CA GLY A 61 -26.83 -2.82 -3.32
C GLY A 61 -26.41 -1.46 -3.86
N ILE A 62 -25.30 -0.88 -3.38
CA ILE A 62 -24.68 0.32 -3.97
C ILE A 62 -23.74 -0.11 -5.09
N LYS A 63 -23.77 0.62 -6.22
CA LYS A 63 -22.98 0.33 -7.41
C LYS A 63 -22.07 1.49 -7.76
N TRP A 64 -20.84 1.16 -8.16
CA TRP A 64 -19.90 2.09 -8.76
C TRP A 64 -19.39 1.51 -10.07
N ASP A 65 -19.73 2.19 -11.16
CA ASP A 65 -19.34 1.76 -12.50
C ASP A 65 -17.96 2.30 -12.88
N ASN A 66 -17.25 1.54 -13.71
CA ASN A 66 -16.00 1.92 -14.35
C ASN A 66 -14.97 2.51 -13.37
N ILE A 67 -14.73 1.80 -12.25
CA ILE A 67 -13.65 2.10 -11.31
C ILE A 67 -12.33 1.64 -11.96
N GLY A 68 -11.31 2.51 -11.96
CA GLY A 68 -10.00 2.24 -12.55
C GLY A 68 -9.71 3.12 -13.76
N GLY A 69 -9.05 2.57 -14.78
CA GLY A 69 -8.75 3.29 -16.03
C GLY A 69 -7.29 3.28 -16.48
N ARG A 70 -6.39 2.67 -15.69
CA ARG A 70 -4.99 2.47 -16.10
C ARG A 70 -4.89 1.34 -17.13
N GLY A 71 -4.18 1.61 -18.23
CA GLY A 71 -4.08 0.70 -19.37
C GLY A 71 -2.96 -0.32 -19.26
N VAL A 72 -1.70 0.13 -19.41
CA VAL A 72 -0.53 -0.76 -19.52
C VAL A 72 -0.01 -1.13 -18.13
N ASP A 73 0.18 -0.14 -17.27
CA ASP A 73 0.72 -0.35 -15.93
C ASP A 73 0.31 0.76 -14.93
N VAL A 74 0.82 0.66 -13.70
CA VAL A 74 0.48 1.54 -12.58
C VAL A 74 0.92 3.00 -12.75
N TRP A 75 1.81 3.31 -13.70
CA TRP A 75 2.29 4.67 -13.95
C TRP A 75 1.44 5.43 -14.96
N ASP A 76 0.53 4.77 -15.69
CA ASP A 76 -0.24 5.37 -16.79
C ASP A 76 -1.41 6.26 -16.33
N GLY A 77 -1.61 6.43 -15.02
CA GLY A 77 -2.69 7.25 -14.51
C GLY A 77 -2.79 7.30 -12.99
N GLU A 78 -3.89 7.88 -12.51
CA GLU A 78 -4.25 7.90 -11.11
C GLU A 78 -4.99 6.61 -10.72
N PRO A 79 -4.79 6.10 -9.49
CA PRO A 79 -5.59 5.00 -8.99
C PRO A 79 -7.01 5.48 -8.69
N GLU A 80 -7.94 4.54 -8.71
CA GLU A 80 -9.26 4.68 -8.11
C GLU A 80 -9.48 3.50 -7.16
N GLY A 81 -10.45 3.61 -6.27
CA GLY A 81 -10.82 2.48 -5.45
C GLY A 81 -12.18 2.62 -4.77
N VAL A 82 -12.63 1.53 -4.17
CA VAL A 82 -13.86 1.52 -3.38
C VAL A 82 -13.55 0.95 -2.01
N TYR A 83 -13.87 1.72 -0.98
CA TYR A 83 -13.87 1.26 0.40
C TYR A 83 -15.10 0.38 0.65
N ILE A 84 -14.86 -0.79 1.24
CA ILE A 84 -15.84 -1.82 1.56
C ILE A 84 -15.81 -2.04 3.07
N PRO A 85 -16.92 -1.85 3.78
CA PRO A 85 -16.94 -1.92 5.23
C PRO A 85 -16.73 -3.34 5.76
N THR A 86 -16.40 -3.41 7.04
CA THR A 86 -16.07 -4.64 7.75
C THR A 86 -17.06 -5.77 7.47
N GLY A 87 -16.56 -6.86 6.91
CA GLY A 87 -17.34 -8.08 6.68
C GLY A 87 -18.47 -7.94 5.66
N ALA A 88 -18.59 -6.82 4.93
CA ALA A 88 -19.55 -6.70 3.84
C ALA A 88 -19.18 -7.64 2.67
N LYS A 89 -20.20 -8.13 1.98
CA LYS A 89 -20.02 -8.88 0.73
C LYS A 89 -19.89 -7.87 -0.41
N ALA A 90 -18.84 -8.02 -1.21
CA ALA A 90 -18.64 -7.24 -2.41
C ALA A 90 -18.45 -8.15 -3.63
N THR A 91 -18.89 -7.65 -4.78
CA THR A 91 -18.71 -8.31 -6.08
C THR A 91 -18.14 -7.27 -7.04
N PHE A 92 -17.19 -7.66 -7.87
CA PHE A 92 -16.74 -6.80 -8.97
C PHE A 92 -16.59 -7.55 -10.28
N VAL A 93 -16.85 -6.86 -11.38
CA VAL A 93 -16.88 -7.42 -12.75
C VAL A 93 -15.91 -6.65 -13.64
N CYS A 94 -15.06 -7.35 -14.38
CA CYS A 94 -14.13 -6.72 -15.31
C CYS A 94 -14.85 -6.14 -16.53
N THR A 95 -14.70 -4.83 -16.76
CA THR A 95 -15.28 -4.11 -17.90
C THR A 95 -14.27 -3.78 -18.98
N SER A 96 -12.97 -3.81 -18.69
CA SER A 96 -11.88 -3.82 -19.68
C SER A 96 -11.63 -5.23 -20.24
N ASP A 97 -10.69 -5.36 -21.19
CA ASP A 97 -10.30 -6.67 -21.74
C ASP A 97 -9.67 -7.57 -20.67
N ALA A 98 -8.84 -6.99 -19.82
CA ALA A 98 -8.31 -7.59 -18.60
C ALA A 98 -8.19 -6.54 -17.48
N ALA A 99 -8.20 -7.00 -16.23
CA ALA A 99 -7.95 -6.18 -15.06
C ALA A 99 -7.11 -6.95 -14.03
N GLU A 100 -6.14 -6.27 -13.43
CA GLU A 100 -5.47 -6.71 -12.20
C GLU A 100 -5.98 -5.83 -11.05
N VAL A 101 -6.59 -6.44 -10.04
CA VAL A 101 -7.28 -5.75 -8.96
C VAL A 101 -6.64 -6.12 -7.64
N PHE A 102 -6.24 -5.12 -6.86
CA PHE A 102 -5.75 -5.28 -5.50
C PHE A 102 -6.91 -5.15 -4.52
N ILE A 103 -6.97 -6.07 -3.55
CA ILE A 103 -7.88 -5.98 -2.42
C ILE A 103 -7.00 -5.79 -1.18
N ALA A 104 -6.90 -4.55 -0.70
CA ALA A 104 -6.26 -4.22 0.57
C ALA A 104 -7.25 -4.39 1.72
N GLY A 105 -6.82 -4.78 2.90
CA GLY A 105 -7.69 -4.77 4.07
C GLY A 105 -6.96 -4.57 5.38
N ALA A 106 -7.70 -4.09 6.37
CA ALA A 106 -7.24 -3.97 7.74
C ALA A 106 -8.29 -4.51 8.72
N ARG A 107 -7.83 -5.07 9.84
CA ARG A 107 -8.70 -5.57 10.89
C ARG A 107 -9.41 -4.41 11.59
N PHE A 108 -10.73 -4.42 11.60
CA PHE A 108 -11.56 -3.39 12.21
C PHE A 108 -12.90 -4.00 12.64
N ASP A 109 -13.40 -3.63 13.83
CA ASP A 109 -14.63 -4.22 14.37
C ASP A 109 -15.87 -3.34 14.12
N GLY A 110 -15.68 -2.08 13.72
CA GLY A 110 -16.77 -1.16 13.39
C GLY A 110 -17.32 -1.39 11.98
N VAL A 111 -18.56 -0.97 11.76
CA VAL A 111 -19.18 -0.93 10.42
C VAL A 111 -19.33 0.53 10.03
N LEU A 112 -18.92 0.84 8.79
CA LEU A 112 -18.97 2.18 8.19
C LEU A 112 -19.71 2.08 6.85
N GLU A 113 -19.89 3.20 6.16
CA GLU A 113 -20.56 3.23 4.86
C GLU A 113 -19.55 3.01 3.72
N PRO A 114 -19.88 2.22 2.68
CA PRO A 114 -19.01 2.05 1.52
C PRO A 114 -18.99 3.33 0.66
N PHE A 115 -17.87 3.61 0.01
CA PHE A 115 -17.72 4.77 -0.88
C PHE A 115 -16.63 4.55 -1.93
N ALA A 116 -16.74 5.26 -3.06
CA ALA A 116 -15.69 5.32 -4.07
C ALA A 116 -14.74 6.50 -3.83
N VAL A 117 -13.48 6.30 -4.21
CA VAL A 117 -12.44 7.31 -4.39
C VAL A 117 -12.12 7.37 -5.87
N ARG A 118 -12.42 8.51 -6.49
CA ARG A 118 -12.15 8.75 -7.92
C ARG A 118 -10.82 9.44 -8.17
N ALA A 119 -10.35 9.40 -9.41
CA ALA A 119 -9.05 9.93 -9.81
C ALA A 119 -8.85 11.40 -9.38
N GLU A 120 -9.87 12.25 -9.51
CA GLU A 120 -9.85 13.66 -9.13
C GLU A 120 -9.78 13.89 -7.61
N GLU A 121 -9.99 12.84 -6.82
CA GLU A 121 -10.01 12.88 -5.37
C GLU A 121 -8.69 12.47 -4.73
N ILE A 122 -7.75 11.95 -5.51
CA ILE A 122 -6.47 11.44 -5.04
C ILE A 122 -5.61 12.57 -4.48
N ASP A 123 -5.18 12.39 -3.23
CA ASP A 123 -4.25 13.32 -2.57
C ASP A 123 -2.81 12.93 -2.91
N LEU A 124 -2.15 13.78 -3.69
CA LEU A 124 -0.80 13.60 -4.18
C LEU A 124 0.21 14.31 -3.29
N VAL A 125 1.26 13.59 -2.89
CA VAL A 125 2.41 14.15 -2.20
C VAL A 125 3.67 13.80 -2.97
N GLN A 126 4.50 14.80 -3.28
CA GLN A 126 5.79 14.60 -3.93
C GLN A 126 6.88 15.36 -3.18
N TYR A 127 7.98 14.68 -2.88
CA TYR A 127 9.05 15.20 -2.04
C TYR A 127 10.40 14.53 -2.36
N GLY A 128 11.46 14.98 -1.70
CA GLY A 128 12.82 14.54 -1.95
C GLY A 128 13.37 15.03 -3.29
N SER A 129 14.52 14.49 -3.70
CA SER A 129 15.13 14.82 -4.98
C SER A 129 16.03 13.70 -5.51
N ASP A 130 16.36 13.74 -6.79
CA ASP A 130 17.26 12.77 -7.42
C ASP A 130 18.70 12.91 -6.90
N ASP A 131 19.10 14.12 -6.50
CA ASP A 131 20.40 14.40 -5.86
C ASP A 131 20.51 13.74 -4.49
N THR A 132 19.44 13.79 -3.70
CA THR A 132 19.37 13.13 -2.39
C THR A 132 19.04 11.65 -2.50
N LYS A 133 18.71 11.16 -3.70
CA LYS A 133 18.19 9.80 -3.96
C LYS A 133 16.92 9.48 -3.16
N THR A 134 16.11 10.48 -2.82
CA THR A 134 14.86 10.29 -2.05
C THR A 134 13.62 10.78 -2.80
N HIS A 135 13.73 11.02 -4.11
CA HIS A 135 12.63 11.52 -4.92
C HIS A 135 11.46 10.53 -4.96
N ARG A 136 10.38 10.91 -4.29
CA ARG A 136 9.22 10.05 -4.10
C ARG A 136 7.94 10.77 -4.43
N LYS A 137 6.99 10.00 -4.96
CA LYS A 137 5.62 10.41 -5.23
C LYS A 137 4.68 9.43 -4.54
N ILE A 138 3.75 9.92 -3.73
CA ILE A 138 2.78 9.14 -2.97
C ILE A 138 1.38 9.57 -3.42
N LYS A 139 0.53 8.60 -3.74
CA LYS A 139 -0.87 8.78 -4.08
C LYS A 139 -1.71 8.12 -3.00
N HIS A 140 -2.35 8.91 -2.15
CA HIS A 140 -3.16 8.37 -1.07
C HIS A 140 -4.58 8.06 -1.57
N ILE A 141 -4.92 6.76 -1.62
CA ILE A 141 -6.28 6.31 -1.97
C ILE A 141 -7.17 6.47 -0.74
N LEU A 142 -6.80 5.84 0.37
CA LEU A 142 -7.45 6.03 1.67
C LEU A 142 -6.56 6.87 2.59
N GLY A 143 -6.37 8.15 2.23
CA GLY A 143 -5.58 9.13 2.98
C GLY A 143 -6.33 9.85 4.12
N THR A 144 -5.78 10.96 4.60
CA THR A 144 -6.36 11.78 5.69
C THR A 144 -7.70 12.41 5.33
N LYS A 145 -7.97 12.68 4.05
CA LYS A 145 -9.28 13.15 3.56
C LYS A 145 -10.45 12.25 3.98
N TYR A 146 -10.18 10.96 4.21
CA TYR A 146 -11.19 9.95 4.55
C TYR A 146 -11.12 9.51 6.03
N HIS A 147 -10.49 10.30 6.90
CA HIS A 147 -10.27 9.94 8.31
C HIS A 147 -11.55 9.49 9.05
N ASP A 148 -12.67 10.20 8.85
CA ASP A 148 -13.93 9.89 9.51
C ASP A 148 -14.79 8.83 8.78
N LYS A 149 -14.27 8.26 7.68
CA LYS A 149 -14.99 7.31 6.82
C LYS A 149 -14.34 5.94 6.72
N VAL A 150 -13.16 5.76 7.33
CA VAL A 150 -12.37 4.52 7.29
C VAL A 150 -11.93 4.20 8.72
N GLY A 151 -11.92 2.93 9.10
CA GLY A 151 -11.59 2.47 10.45
C GLY A 151 -10.11 2.60 10.79
N ARG A 152 -9.32 1.59 10.44
CA ARG A 152 -7.88 1.43 10.72
C ARG A 152 -7.02 1.32 9.45
N LEU A 153 -7.65 1.15 8.30
CA LEU A 153 -6.99 0.98 7.01
C LEU A 153 -6.43 2.30 6.46
N LEU A 154 -5.18 2.23 6.01
CA LEU A 154 -4.57 3.22 5.11
C LEU A 154 -4.10 2.48 3.85
N VAL A 155 -4.40 3.07 2.69
CA VAL A 155 -4.01 2.52 1.37
C VAL A 155 -3.37 3.61 0.57
N SER A 156 -2.18 3.34 0.02
CA SER A 156 -1.44 4.31 -0.77
C SER A 156 -0.60 3.62 -1.84
N GLU A 157 -0.35 4.34 -2.93
CA GLU A 157 0.63 3.95 -3.93
C GLU A 157 1.87 4.82 -3.80
N LEU A 158 3.04 4.20 -3.79
CA LEU A 158 4.29 4.92 -3.65
C LEU A 158 5.21 4.62 -4.81
N PHE A 159 5.76 5.68 -5.38
CA PHE A 159 6.68 5.65 -6.50
C PHE A 159 8.01 6.20 -6.02
N THR A 160 9.06 5.40 -6.15
CA THR A 160 10.45 5.85 -6.15
C THR A 160 10.75 6.32 -7.56
N VAL A 161 10.63 7.63 -7.78
CA VAL A 161 10.67 8.24 -9.12
C VAL A 161 12.11 8.34 -9.62
N GLY A 162 13.05 8.67 -8.72
CA GLY A 162 14.46 8.70 -9.07
C GLY A 162 14.98 7.28 -9.31
N GLN A 163 15.52 7.01 -10.51
CA GLN A 163 16.13 5.72 -10.81
C GLN A 163 17.30 5.43 -9.86
N GLY A 164 17.32 4.25 -9.26
CA GLY A 164 18.29 3.92 -8.20
C GLY A 164 18.03 4.63 -6.86
N GLY A 165 16.83 5.18 -6.67
CA GLY A 165 16.44 5.94 -5.49
C GLY A 165 16.04 5.06 -4.29
N TRP A 166 15.98 5.70 -3.13
CA TRP A 166 15.56 5.15 -1.86
C TRP A 166 14.13 5.59 -1.50
N SER A 167 13.45 4.66 -0.86
CA SER A 167 12.11 4.75 -0.30
C SER A 167 12.10 4.19 1.12
N GLY A 168 11.06 4.48 1.89
CA GLY A 168 11.04 4.15 3.33
C GLY A 168 12.18 4.83 4.11
N PHE A 169 12.72 5.93 3.56
CA PHE A 169 13.94 6.60 4.04
C PHE A 169 13.65 8.04 4.48
N PRO A 170 14.21 8.53 5.61
CA PRO A 170 15.11 7.84 6.54
C PRO A 170 14.44 6.62 7.16
N PRO A 171 15.21 5.59 7.57
CA PRO A 171 14.64 4.35 8.06
C PRO A 171 13.71 4.64 9.23
N HIS A 172 12.51 4.07 9.21
CA HIS A 172 11.51 4.23 10.25
C HIS A 172 10.77 2.92 10.51
N LYS A 173 10.09 2.87 11.65
CA LYS A 173 9.26 1.76 12.08
C LYS A 173 7.95 2.28 12.69
N HIS A 174 6.98 1.39 12.80
CA HIS A 174 5.68 1.59 13.45
C HIS A 174 5.21 0.24 14.03
N ASP A 175 6.07 -0.34 14.87
CA ASP A 175 5.94 -1.70 15.37
C ASP A 175 5.59 -1.77 16.86
N THR A 176 5.37 -0.61 17.48
CA THR A 176 5.07 -0.48 18.90
C THR A 176 4.07 0.66 19.14
N ASP A 177 3.06 0.43 19.98
CA ASP A 177 2.22 1.51 20.51
C ASP A 177 2.98 2.24 21.63
N ARG A 178 3.80 3.22 21.24
CA ARG A 178 4.53 4.12 22.14
C ARG A 178 3.95 5.53 22.01
N LEU A 179 2.67 5.69 22.30
CA LEU A 179 1.97 6.96 22.09
C LEU A 179 2.54 8.08 22.99
N PRO A 180 2.69 9.32 22.48
CA PRO A 180 2.36 9.79 21.12
C PRO A 180 3.53 9.69 20.12
N LEU A 181 4.60 8.97 20.45
CA LEU A 181 5.85 8.93 19.68
C LEU A 181 5.86 7.91 18.54
N GLU A 182 5.06 6.85 18.65
CA GLU A 182 4.95 5.77 17.67
C GLU A 182 3.59 5.09 17.79
N THR A 183 3.01 4.70 16.66
CA THR A 183 1.79 3.88 16.58
C THR A 183 2.13 2.51 16.04
N ARG A 184 1.37 1.49 16.46
CA ARG A 184 1.53 0.13 15.93
C ARG A 184 0.69 -0.07 14.67
N HIS A 185 1.35 -0.36 13.57
CA HIS A 185 0.74 -0.72 12.29
C HIS A 185 1.44 -1.93 11.69
N ASP A 186 0.67 -2.92 11.23
CA ASP A 186 1.22 -3.90 10.29
C ASP A 186 1.28 -3.26 8.91
N GLU A 187 2.28 -3.65 8.12
CA GLU A 187 2.44 -3.12 6.78
C GLU A 187 2.69 -4.22 5.75
N THR A 188 2.14 -4.03 4.56
CA THR A 188 2.30 -4.95 3.44
C THR A 188 2.52 -4.18 2.15
N TYR A 189 3.54 -4.58 1.41
CA TYR A 189 3.91 -4.02 0.12
C TYR A 189 3.70 -5.02 -1.00
N ASN A 190 3.28 -4.53 -2.17
CA ASN A 190 3.37 -5.27 -3.42
C ASN A 190 4.08 -4.43 -4.49
N PHE A 191 5.17 -4.96 -5.04
CA PHE A 191 6.13 -4.18 -5.84
C PHE A 191 5.87 -4.28 -7.34
N ARG A 192 6.13 -3.18 -8.06
CA ARG A 192 6.29 -3.15 -9.52
C ARG A 192 7.57 -2.40 -9.88
N PHE A 193 8.14 -2.71 -11.04
CA PHE A 193 9.33 -2.01 -11.54
C PHE A 193 9.13 -1.49 -12.95
N ARG A 194 9.83 -0.40 -13.28
CA ARG A 194 9.87 0.14 -14.63
C ARG A 194 11.32 0.37 -15.07
N PRO A 195 11.76 -0.31 -16.15
CA PRO A 195 11.09 -1.41 -16.87
C PRO A 195 10.75 -2.63 -15.99
N GLY A 196 9.79 -3.45 -16.41
CA GLY A 196 9.24 -4.58 -15.63
C GLY A 196 10.20 -5.72 -15.29
N HIS A 197 11.40 -5.74 -15.87
CA HIS A 197 12.50 -6.65 -15.48
C HIS A 197 13.45 -6.03 -14.46
N GLY A 198 13.14 -4.83 -13.96
CA GLY A 198 13.89 -4.18 -12.90
C GLY A 198 13.78 -4.90 -11.57
N PHE A 199 14.60 -4.47 -10.63
CA PHE A 199 14.63 -5.03 -9.28
C PHE A 199 15.09 -3.98 -8.27
N GLY A 200 14.98 -4.35 -6.99
CA GLY A 200 15.43 -3.56 -5.86
C GLY A 200 15.82 -4.42 -4.67
N THR A 201 16.13 -3.75 -3.56
CA THR A 201 16.40 -4.39 -2.27
C THR A 201 15.49 -3.80 -1.21
N GLN A 202 14.74 -4.65 -0.52
CA GLN A 202 14.07 -4.31 0.72
C GLN A 202 15.01 -4.65 1.88
N LEU A 203 15.36 -3.66 2.71
CA LEU A 203 16.06 -3.91 3.96
C LEU A 203 15.03 -4.06 5.08
N LEU A 204 15.33 -4.93 6.05
CA LEU A 204 14.56 -5.07 7.27
C LEU A 204 15.50 -5.21 8.47
N GLN A 205 15.61 -4.15 9.26
CA GLN A 205 16.36 -4.14 10.50
C GLN A 205 15.39 -4.25 11.67
N LYS A 206 15.22 -5.47 12.20
CA LYS A 206 14.26 -5.76 13.27
C LYS A 206 14.56 -5.07 14.60
N GLU A 207 15.81 -4.73 14.86
CA GLU A 207 16.27 -4.15 16.13
C GLU A 207 17.35 -3.09 15.88
N ASP A 208 17.24 -1.97 16.59
CA ASP A 208 18.20 -0.87 16.47
C ASP A 208 19.61 -1.31 16.89
N GLY A 209 20.62 -0.83 16.17
CA GLY A 209 22.02 -1.21 16.39
C GLY A 209 22.38 -2.67 16.04
N LYS A 210 21.45 -3.46 15.48
CA LYS A 210 21.72 -4.82 14.96
C LYS A 210 21.76 -4.84 13.44
N VAL A 211 22.48 -5.78 12.84
CA VAL A 211 22.47 -5.95 11.38
C VAL A 211 21.10 -6.47 10.95
N GLY A 212 20.53 -5.85 9.92
CA GLY A 212 19.27 -6.28 9.30
C GLY A 212 19.46 -7.31 8.20
N GLU A 213 18.34 -7.75 7.63
CA GLU A 213 18.28 -8.63 6.46
C GLU A 213 18.04 -7.81 5.19
N ALA A 214 18.57 -8.30 4.07
CA ALA A 214 18.37 -7.70 2.75
C ALA A 214 17.67 -8.70 1.84
N PHE A 215 16.59 -8.28 1.19
CA PHE A 215 15.76 -9.12 0.35
C PHE A 215 15.74 -8.58 -1.07
N HIS A 216 16.04 -9.44 -2.05
CA HIS A 216 15.93 -9.11 -3.46
C HIS A 216 14.44 -9.07 -3.85
N VAL A 217 13.96 -7.89 -4.22
CA VAL A 217 12.56 -7.68 -4.66
C VAL A 217 12.53 -7.43 -6.16
N VAL A 218 11.60 -8.11 -6.83
CA VAL A 218 11.35 -8.05 -8.28
C VAL A 218 9.87 -7.75 -8.54
N ASP A 219 9.50 -7.50 -9.79
CA ASP A 219 8.11 -7.25 -10.18
C ASP A 219 7.16 -8.35 -9.67
N GLY A 220 6.06 -7.93 -9.04
CA GLY A 220 5.09 -8.84 -8.41
C GLY A 220 5.44 -9.32 -7.00
N SER A 221 6.63 -9.01 -6.47
CA SER A 221 7.01 -9.40 -5.11
C SER A 221 6.04 -8.81 -4.08
N THR A 222 5.69 -9.59 -3.05
CA THR A 222 4.98 -9.10 -1.87
C THR A 222 5.92 -9.13 -0.66
N PHE A 223 5.86 -8.11 0.18
CA PHE A 223 6.65 -8.06 1.42
C PHE A 223 5.75 -7.68 2.58
N VAL A 224 5.68 -8.54 3.60
CA VAL A 224 4.97 -8.23 4.85
C VAL A 224 6.00 -7.73 5.87
N ILE A 225 5.64 -6.73 6.68
CA ILE A 225 6.50 -6.10 7.67
C ILE A 225 5.82 -6.26 9.04
N ASP A 226 6.43 -7.08 9.90
CA ASP A 226 5.94 -7.37 11.25
C ASP A 226 6.48 -6.37 12.26
N LYS A 227 7.76 -5.99 12.12
CA LYS A 227 8.46 -5.03 12.95
C LYS A 227 9.77 -4.54 12.34
N GLY A 228 10.33 -3.46 12.89
CA GLY A 228 11.66 -2.96 12.55
C GLY A 228 11.68 -1.90 11.46
N TYR A 229 12.89 -1.38 11.20
CA TYR A 229 13.16 -0.36 10.20
C TYR A 229 13.21 -0.97 8.80
N HIS A 230 12.49 -0.38 7.84
CA HIS A 230 12.23 -1.04 6.55
C HIS A 230 12.42 -0.14 5.31
N PRO A 231 13.60 0.50 5.11
CA PRO A 231 13.86 1.23 3.88
C PRO A 231 14.01 0.26 2.69
N CYS A 232 13.74 0.75 1.49
CA CYS A 232 13.92 0.00 0.24
C CYS A 232 14.62 0.87 -0.81
N VAL A 233 15.33 0.22 -1.72
CA VAL A 233 16.11 0.89 -2.77
C VAL A 233 15.91 0.21 -4.11
N ALA A 234 15.66 0.99 -5.15
CA ALA A 234 15.63 0.50 -6.52
C ALA A 234 17.07 0.29 -7.03
N ALA A 235 17.31 -0.69 -7.91
CA ALA A 235 18.62 -0.78 -8.55
C ALA A 235 18.82 0.39 -9.55
N PRO A 236 20.07 0.75 -9.88
CA PRO A 236 20.35 1.81 -10.85
C PRO A 236 19.65 1.58 -12.20
N GLY A 237 19.04 2.62 -12.76
CA GLY A 237 18.32 2.54 -14.03
C GLY A 237 16.86 2.08 -13.93
N TYR A 238 16.37 1.74 -12.73
CA TYR A 238 14.99 1.32 -12.52
C TYR A 238 14.21 2.28 -11.62
N GLU A 239 12.97 2.56 -12.00
CA GLU A 239 11.96 3.09 -11.11
C GLU A 239 11.29 1.94 -10.34
N MET A 240 10.84 2.21 -9.13
CA MET A 240 10.17 1.23 -8.27
C MET A 240 8.85 1.79 -7.77
N TYR A 241 7.79 1.02 -7.94
CA TYR A 241 6.48 1.25 -7.34
C TYR A 241 6.24 0.21 -6.25
N TYR A 242 5.51 0.59 -5.21
CA TYR A 242 4.86 -0.37 -4.34
C TYR A 242 3.51 0.13 -3.85
N PHE A 243 2.55 -0.78 -3.85
CA PHE A 243 1.24 -0.62 -3.22
C PHE A 243 1.39 -0.89 -1.72
N THR A 244 0.96 0.04 -0.88
CA THR A 244 1.13 -0.02 0.58
C THR A 244 -0.20 -0.13 1.28
N ILE A 245 -0.25 -1.12 2.17
CA ILE A 245 -1.39 -1.41 3.05
C ILE A 245 -0.89 -1.30 4.48
N LEU A 246 -1.51 -0.42 5.26
CA LEU A 246 -1.24 -0.27 6.68
C LEU A 246 -2.53 -0.51 7.46
N GLY A 247 -2.46 -1.42 8.43
CA GLY A 247 -3.53 -1.71 9.38
C GLY A 247 -3.11 -1.30 10.78
N GLY A 248 -3.75 -0.27 11.32
CA GLY A 248 -3.46 0.22 12.68
C GLY A 248 -4.01 -0.70 13.78
N LEU A 249 -3.26 -0.86 14.88
CA LEU A 249 -3.70 -1.66 16.03
C LEU A 249 -4.69 -0.88 16.90
N SER A 250 -4.24 0.25 17.44
CA SER A 250 -4.99 1.07 18.39
C SER A 250 -5.70 2.25 17.74
N GLN A 251 -5.13 2.77 16.65
CA GLN A 251 -5.64 3.94 15.93
C GLN A 251 -5.26 3.90 14.45
N ARG A 252 -5.97 4.69 13.63
CA ARG A 252 -5.70 4.82 12.20
C ARG A 252 -4.46 5.64 11.90
N SER A 253 -4.38 6.85 12.47
CA SER A 253 -3.29 7.80 12.21
C SER A 253 -1.93 7.18 12.48
N LEU A 254 -1.04 7.29 11.51
CA LEU A 254 0.29 6.71 11.55
C LEU A 254 1.28 7.73 12.13
N VAL A 255 1.94 7.36 13.22
CA VAL A 255 3.11 8.07 13.75
C VAL A 255 4.31 7.17 13.63
N GLN A 256 5.18 7.50 12.66
CA GLN A 256 6.41 6.76 12.40
C GLN A 256 7.49 7.11 13.43
N TYR A 257 8.21 6.10 13.91
CA TYR A 257 9.42 6.27 14.70
C TYR A 257 10.65 6.15 13.80
N PHE A 258 11.25 7.28 13.46
CA PHE A 258 12.52 7.30 12.70
C PHE A 258 13.66 6.72 13.53
N GLN A 259 14.57 6.02 12.85
CA GLN A 259 15.74 5.45 13.49
C GLN A 259 16.61 6.56 14.08
N PRO A 260 16.92 6.56 15.40
CA PRO A 260 17.58 7.68 16.05
C PRO A 260 18.90 8.09 15.40
N THR A 261 19.70 7.12 14.92
CA THR A 261 20.99 7.35 14.25
C THR A 261 20.86 8.11 12.93
N HIS A 262 19.70 8.04 12.27
CA HIS A 262 19.46 8.62 10.94
C HIS A 262 18.37 9.72 10.96
N ALA A 263 17.75 9.97 12.12
CA ALA A 263 16.63 10.90 12.25
C ALA A 263 16.97 12.33 11.83
N TYR A 264 18.25 12.74 11.92
CA TYR A 264 18.71 14.05 11.46
C TYR A 264 18.42 14.29 9.97
N GLN A 265 18.28 13.23 9.16
CA GLN A 265 18.04 13.36 7.73
C GLN A 265 16.64 13.88 7.40
N VAL A 266 15.69 13.81 8.35
CA VAL A 266 14.38 14.48 8.24
C VAL A 266 14.54 16.00 8.06
N GLU A 267 15.64 16.58 8.53
CA GLU A 267 15.95 18.00 8.35
C GLU A 267 16.64 18.31 7.01
N THR A 268 17.10 17.29 6.30
CA THR A 268 17.89 17.45 5.06
C THR A 268 17.14 17.06 3.79
N ILE A 269 16.10 16.22 3.90
CA ILE A 269 15.34 15.76 2.75
C ILE A 269 14.25 16.81 2.43
N PRO A 270 14.27 17.41 1.23
CA PRO A 270 13.28 18.42 0.86
C PRO A 270 11.84 17.89 0.96
N GLY A 271 10.94 18.63 1.59
CA GLY A 271 9.50 18.32 1.63
C GLY A 271 9.08 17.12 2.49
N ILE A 272 10.00 16.44 3.18
CA ILE A 272 9.66 15.22 3.95
C ILE A 272 8.69 15.51 5.11
N LYS A 273 8.75 16.70 5.71
CA LYS A 273 7.87 17.08 6.83
C LYS A 273 6.41 17.23 6.39
N ASP A 274 6.18 17.69 5.17
CA ASP A 274 4.84 17.80 4.60
C ASP A 274 4.26 16.40 4.35
N MET A 275 5.11 15.46 3.90
CA MET A 275 4.74 14.05 3.78
C MET A 275 4.38 13.43 5.14
N ILE A 276 5.17 13.66 6.19
CA ILE A 276 4.87 13.15 7.53
C ILE A 276 3.51 13.67 8.03
N ALA A 277 3.18 14.94 7.75
CA ALA A 277 1.91 15.52 8.14
C ALA A 277 0.70 14.87 7.46
N LYS A 278 0.87 14.26 6.27
CA LYS A 278 -0.20 13.61 5.50
C LYS A 278 -0.59 12.23 6.03
N PHE A 279 0.17 11.67 6.96
CA PHE A 279 -0.11 10.39 7.61
C PHE A 279 -0.72 10.51 9.02
N LYS A 280 -0.63 11.71 9.63
CA LYS A 280 -1.25 12.03 10.92
C LYS A 280 -2.73 12.34 10.72
#